data_AF-A0AB73K9V8-F1
#
_entry.id   AF-A0AB73K9V8-F1
#
_cell.length_a   1.000
_cell.length_b   1.000
_cell.length_c   1.000
_cell.angle_alpha   90.00
_cell.angle_beta   90.00
_cell.angle_gamma   90.00
#
_symmetry.space_group_name_H-M   'P 1'
#
loop_
_entity.id
_entity.type
_entity.pdbx_description
1 polymer ?
#
loop_
_entity_poly.entity_id
_entity_poly.type
_entity_poly.pdbx_seq_one_letter_code
_entity_poly.pdbx_strand_id
1 'polypeptide(L)' 'MKLQLDSTLCQGYGLCHERAPELVGIDEWGYAHLIAAAVPGAAAEEAAEAVTSCPNAALRLVK' A
#
# COMPACT_ATOMS: atom_id res chain seq x y z
N MET A 1 11.67 -7.33 4.10
CA MET A 1 10.93 -6.13 3.72
C MET A 1 9.46 -6.33 4.01
N LYS A 2 8.83 -5.33 4.60
CA LYS A 2 7.40 -5.33 4.91
C LYS A 2 6.78 -4.02 4.44
N LEU A 3 5.55 -4.12 3.95
CA LEU A 3 4.71 -2.96 3.68
C LEU A 3 3.93 -2.64 4.95
N GLN A 4 3.88 -1.36 5.30
CA GLN A 4 3.10 -0.84 6.41
C GLN A 4 2.13 0.22 5.90
N LEU A 5 0.95 0.26 6.50
CA LEU A 5 -0.07 1.25 6.26
C LEU A 5 -0.41 1.95 7.57
N ASP A 6 -0.33 3.27 7.57
CA ASP A 6 -0.91 4.13 8.59
C ASP A 6 -2.33 4.52 8.16
N SER A 7 -3.32 3.86 8.72
CA SER A 7 -4.74 4.10 8.39
C SER A 7 -5.22 5.48 8.81
N THR A 8 -4.53 6.15 9.74
CA THR A 8 -4.90 7.51 10.16
C THR A 8 -4.54 8.58 9.13
N LEU A 9 -3.58 8.27 8.24
CA LEU A 9 -3.17 9.13 7.13
C LEU A 9 -3.87 8.81 5.81
N CYS A 10 -4.50 7.64 5.72
CA CYS A 10 -5.20 7.21 4.51
C CYS A 10 -6.45 8.08 4.29
N GLN A 11 -6.61 8.59 3.06
CA GLN A 11 -7.78 9.38 2.65
C GLN A 11 -8.52 8.76 1.45
N GLY A 12 -8.31 7.46 1.20
CA GLY A 12 -9.09 6.70 0.22
C GLY A 12 -8.85 7.04 -1.26
N TYR A 13 -7.65 7.47 -1.65
CA TYR A 13 -7.35 7.82 -3.06
C TYR A 13 -7.29 6.62 -4.02
N GLY A 14 -7.13 5.40 -3.54
CA GLY A 14 -7.05 4.18 -4.39
C GLY A 14 -5.75 3.96 -5.16
N LEU A 15 -4.89 4.97 -5.33
CA LEU A 15 -3.66 4.90 -6.15
C LEU A 15 -2.66 3.81 -5.73
N CYS A 16 -2.62 3.46 -4.44
CA CYS A 16 -1.76 2.38 -3.95
C CYS A 16 -2.26 1.00 -4.41
N HIS A 17 -3.57 0.79 -4.45
CA HIS A 17 -4.18 -0.44 -4.96
C HIS A 17 -3.97 -0.58 -6.48
N GLU A 18 -4.02 0.51 -7.24
CA GLU A 18 -3.74 0.47 -8.68
C GLU A 18 -2.31 0.01 -9.00
N ARG A 19 -1.34 0.34 -8.14
CA ARG A 19 0.08 -0.04 -8.32
C ARG A 19 0.39 -1.44 -7.80
N ALA A 20 -0.19 -1.81 -6.67
CA ALA A 20 0.08 -3.09 -6.02
C ALA A 20 -1.22 -3.78 -5.58
N PRO A 21 -2.08 -4.22 -6.53
CA PRO A 21 -3.38 -4.81 -6.20
C PRO A 21 -3.27 -6.13 -5.43
N GLU A 22 -2.12 -6.82 -5.51
CA GLU A 22 -1.86 -8.05 -4.75
C GLU A 22 -1.40 -7.79 -3.31
N LEU A 23 -0.94 -6.57 -2.99
CA LEU A 23 -0.43 -6.20 -1.66
C LEU A 23 -1.40 -5.29 -0.89
N VAL A 24 -2.17 -4.47 -1.60
CA VAL A 24 -3.08 -3.47 -1.04
C VAL A 24 -4.48 -3.71 -1.58
N GLY A 25 -5.45 -3.87 -0.69
CA GLY A 25 -6.87 -3.90 -1.03
C GLY A 25 -7.55 -2.58 -0.67
N ILE A 26 -8.76 -2.39 -1.18
CA ILE A 26 -9.65 -1.28 -0.84
C ILE A 26 -10.88 -1.87 -0.15
N ASP A 27 -11.21 -1.35 1.02
CA ASP A 27 -12.39 -1.78 1.78
C ASP A 27 -13.69 -1.16 1.24
N GLU A 28 -14.82 -1.51 1.86
CA GLU A 28 -16.14 -1.02 1.48
C GLU A 28 -16.33 0.50 1.68
N TRP A 29 -15.46 1.14 2.45
CA TRP A 29 -15.46 2.59 2.70
C TRP A 29 -14.46 3.35 1.82
N GLY A 30 -13.73 2.64 0.95
CA GLY A 30 -12.74 3.23 0.05
C GLY A 30 -11.35 3.40 0.65
N TYR A 31 -11.10 2.93 1.87
CA TYR A 31 -9.79 3.02 2.51
C TYR A 31 -8.91 1.83 2.15
N ALA A 32 -7.61 2.08 2.10
CA ALA A 32 -6.64 1.03 1.87
C ALA A 32 -6.56 0.10 3.08
N HIS A 33 -6.30 -1.18 2.82
CA HIS A 33 -5.82 -2.14 3.80
C HIS A 33 -4.74 -3.03 3.18
N LEU A 34 -3.88 -3.62 3.99
CA LEU A 34 -2.86 -4.55 3.48
C LEU A 34 -3.46 -5.95 3.33
N ILE A 35 -3.29 -6.57 2.17
CA ILE A 35 -3.60 -7.99 1.92
C ILE A 35 -2.50 -8.84 2.56
N ALA A 36 -1.25 -8.45 2.35
CA ALA A 36 -0.08 -9.05 2.97
C ALA A 36 0.91 -7.97 3.40
N ALA A 37 1.41 -8.09 4.63
CA ALA A 37 2.47 -7.21 5.12
C ALA A 37 3.86 -7.62 4.61
N ALA A 38 4.07 -8.91 4.34
CA ALA A 38 5.33 -9.38 3.76
C ALA A 38 5.37 -9.04 2.26
N VAL A 39 6.47 -8.43 1.82
CA VAL A 39 6.69 -8.11 0.40
C VAL A 39 7.69 -9.11 -0.17
N PRO A 40 7.26 -10.05 -1.03
CA PRO A 40 8.17 -10.92 -1.76
C PRO A 40 9.12 -10.11 -2.64
N GLY A 41 10.33 -10.62 -2.90
CA GLY A 41 11.31 -9.91 -3.74
C GLY A 41 10.78 -9.60 -5.14
N ALA A 42 9.91 -10.45 -5.69
CA ALA A 42 9.26 -10.23 -6.98
C ALA A 42 8.24 -9.09 -6.99
N ALA A 43 7.69 -8.71 -5.82
CA ALA A 43 6.71 -7.63 -5.67
C ALA A 43 7.32 -6.34 -5.10
N ALA A 44 8.66 -6.25 -5.07
CA ALA A 44 9.37 -5.16 -4.42
C ALA A 44 9.22 -3.84 -5.18
N GLU A 45 9.11 -3.89 -6.51
CA GLU A 45 8.93 -2.72 -7.36
C GLU A 45 7.51 -2.17 -7.20
N GLU A 46 6.49 -3.01 -7.32
CA GLU A 46 5.08 -2.67 -7.14
C GLU A 46 4.82 -2.10 -5.75
N ALA A 47 5.43 -2.69 -4.70
CA ALA A 47 5.33 -2.16 -3.35
C ALA A 47 5.95 -0.77 -3.23
N ALA A 48 7.08 -0.51 -3.91
CA ALA A 48 7.71 0.80 -3.92
C ALA A 48 6.87 1.83 -4.69
N GLU A 49 6.28 1.44 -5.83
CA GLU A 49 5.34 2.27 -6.58
C GLU A 49 4.08 2.61 -5.78
N ALA A 50 3.53 1.66 -5.02
CA ALA A 50 2.38 1.89 -4.16
C ALA A 50 2.69 2.87 -3.00
N VAL A 51 3.93 2.85 -2.50
CA VAL A 51 4.39 3.82 -1.49
C VAL A 51 4.51 5.22 -2.10
N THR A 52 5.13 5.36 -3.26
CA THR A 52 5.36 6.67 -3.89
C THR A 52 4.10 7.26 -4.53
N SER A 53 3.10 6.44 -4.87
CA SER A 53 1.82 6.91 -5.41
C SER A 53 0.89 7.51 -4.36
N CYS A 54 1.13 7.28 -3.06
CA CYS A 54 0.26 7.76 -2.00
C CYS A 54 0.46 9.27 -1.72
N PRO A 55 -0.55 10.15 -1.97
CA PRO A 55 -0.39 11.59 -1.79
C PRO A 55 -0.11 12.02 -0.34
N ASN A 56 -0.56 11.22 0.63
CA ASN A 56 -0.43 11.51 2.06
C ASN A 56 0.64 10.67 2.76
N ALA A 57 1.47 9.93 2.01
CA ALA A 57 2.51 9.07 2.55
C ALA A 57 2.02 8.10 3.66
N ALA A 58 0.82 7.54 3.46
CA ALA A 58 0.22 6.58 4.38
C ALA A 58 0.89 5.20 4.33
N LEU A 59 1.56 4.86 3.22
CA LEU A 59 2.30 3.60 3.08
C LEU A 59 3.81 3.79 3.27
N ARG A 60 4.47 2.77 3.81
CA ARG A 60 5.94 2.75 3.98
C ARG A 60 6.49 1.34 3.79
N LEU A 61 7.71 1.25 3.23
CA LEU A 61 8.51 0.03 3.24
C LEU A 61 9.46 0.04 4.43
N VAL A 62 9.46 -1.03 5.22
CA VAL A 62 10.38 -1.25 6.33
C VAL A 62 11.15 -2.55 6.13
N LYS A 63 12.34 -2.66 6.74
CA LYS A 63 13.19 -3.86 6.60
C LYS A 63 12.54 -5.10 7.21
#